data_AF-A0A958RW04-F1
#
_entry.id   AF-A0A958RW04-F1
#
_cell.length_a   1.000
_cell.length_b   1.000
_cell.length_c   1.000
_cell.angle_alpha   90.00
_cell.angle_beta   90.00
_cell.angle_gamma   90.00
#
_symmetry.space_group_name_H-M   'P 1'
#
loop_
_entity.id
_entity.type
_entity.pdbx_description
1 polymer ?
#
loop_
_entity_poly.entity_id
_entity_poly.type
_entity_poly.pdbx_seq_one_letter_code
_entity_poly.pdbx_strand_id
1 'polypeptide(L)'
;MSYSSFSEAVSLLQNAQLIQHSESFELAKYCAGLLRDKTLEDNGRELIIRVLDAWDKIDTATKPMWNDLIEASGLYPYVNDEFIKGAGLLRYELHRSPFLKDYFLHEEQHQISMNLLSEESVVLSAPTSFGKSLLIQEIVASGKYKNIVIVQPTLALLDETRKKLRKYGDKYKIILSTSHEPSETDGNVFLFTGERVVEYKHFNTVDFFVIDEFYKLSPDRDDERAVI
;
A
#
# COMPACT_ATOMS: atom_id res chain seq x y z
N MET A 1 -8.36 -24.49 -24.45
CA MET A 1 -9.69 -24.09 -23.95
C MET A 1 -9.61 -22.61 -23.68
N SER A 2 -10.42 -21.76 -24.32
CA SER A 2 -10.40 -20.31 -24.03
C SER A 2 -11.42 -20.01 -22.94
N TYR A 3 -11.02 -19.34 -21.87
CA TYR A 3 -11.95 -18.89 -20.82
C TYR A 3 -12.91 -17.85 -21.39
N SER A 4 -14.20 -18.07 -21.17
CA SER A 4 -15.27 -17.22 -21.71
C SER A 4 -15.86 -16.28 -20.66
N SER A 5 -15.61 -16.56 -19.38
CA SER A 5 -16.07 -15.73 -18.27
C SER A 5 -15.09 -15.72 -17.10
N PHE A 6 -15.15 -14.66 -16.30
CA PHE A 6 -14.35 -14.53 -15.10
C PHE A 6 -14.66 -15.64 -14.07
N SER A 7 -15.93 -15.98 -13.91
CA SER A 7 -16.37 -17.05 -13.00
C SER A 7 -15.79 -18.42 -13.38
N GLU A 8 -15.65 -18.71 -14.68
CA GLU A 8 -15.04 -19.94 -15.18
C GLU A 8 -13.54 -20.01 -14.80
N ALA A 9 -12.81 -18.92 -15.01
CA ALA A 9 -11.40 -18.79 -14.63
C ALA A 9 -11.20 -18.99 -13.11
N VAL A 10 -12.04 -18.37 -12.29
CA VAL A 10 -12.00 -18.50 -10.83
C VAL A 10 -12.33 -19.93 -10.38
N SER A 11 -13.35 -20.56 -10.98
CA SER A 11 -13.75 -21.93 -10.65
C SER A 11 -12.60 -22.92 -10.89
N LEU A 12 -11.83 -22.75 -11.96
CA LEU A 12 -10.67 -23.58 -12.21
C LEU A 12 -9.61 -23.44 -11.11
N LEU A 13 -9.25 -22.21 -10.72
CA LEU A 13 -8.24 -21.95 -9.70
C LEU A 13 -8.60 -22.57 -8.33
N GLN A 14 -9.90 -22.55 -8.01
CA GLN A 14 -10.43 -23.12 -6.77
C GLN A 14 -10.42 -24.65 -6.77
N ASN A 15 -10.88 -25.27 -7.87
CA ASN A 15 -11.17 -26.71 -7.90
C ASN A 15 -10.01 -27.56 -8.42
N ALA A 16 -9.10 -27.01 -9.23
CA ALA A 16 -7.97 -27.75 -9.75
C ALA A 16 -6.99 -28.12 -8.64
N GLN A 17 -6.47 -29.35 -8.69
CA GLN A 17 -5.32 -29.77 -7.88
C GLN A 17 -4.00 -29.25 -8.47
N LEU A 18 -3.87 -29.30 -9.80
CA LEU A 18 -2.71 -28.80 -10.54
C LEU A 18 -3.20 -28.25 -11.88
N ILE A 19 -2.69 -27.09 -12.26
CA ILE A 19 -3.08 -26.37 -13.47
C ILE A 19 -1.99 -26.62 -14.51
N GLN A 20 -2.34 -27.38 -15.54
CA GLN A 20 -1.40 -27.80 -16.57
C GLN A 20 -0.96 -26.62 -17.43
N HIS A 21 0.18 -26.76 -18.12
CA HIS A 21 0.74 -25.72 -19.00
C HIS A 21 -0.30 -25.09 -19.94
N SER A 22 -1.10 -25.91 -20.64
CA SER A 22 -2.11 -25.42 -21.60
C SER A 22 -3.22 -24.59 -20.94
N GLU A 23 -3.67 -25.01 -19.75
CA GLU A 23 -4.69 -24.31 -18.98
C GLU A 23 -4.14 -22.99 -18.43
N SER A 24 -2.95 -23.03 -17.83
CA SER A 24 -2.26 -21.85 -17.31
C SER A 24 -1.99 -20.82 -18.41
N PHE A 25 -1.58 -21.27 -19.60
CA PHE A 25 -1.36 -20.40 -20.76
C PHE A 25 -2.64 -19.69 -21.22
N GLU A 26 -3.74 -20.43 -21.38
CA GLU A 26 -5.01 -19.84 -21.78
C GLU A 26 -5.56 -18.91 -20.70
N LEU A 27 -5.30 -19.20 -19.42
CA LEU A 27 -5.72 -18.39 -18.29
C LEU A 27 -4.95 -17.07 -18.26
N ALA A 28 -3.64 -17.10 -18.49
CA ALA A 28 -2.81 -15.91 -18.60
C ALA A 28 -3.19 -15.06 -19.81
N LYS A 29 -3.49 -15.68 -20.96
CA LYS A 29 -3.99 -14.97 -22.14
C LYS A 29 -5.32 -14.27 -21.86
N TYR A 30 -6.24 -14.94 -21.16
CA TYR A 30 -7.50 -14.35 -20.73
C TYR A 30 -7.25 -13.17 -19.77
N CYS A 31 -6.39 -13.35 -18.76
CA CYS A 31 -5.98 -12.31 -17.83
C CYS A 31 -5.39 -11.08 -18.53
N ALA A 32 -4.47 -11.29 -19.49
CA ALA A 32 -3.90 -10.21 -20.30
C ALA A 32 -4.96 -9.45 -21.11
N GLY A 33 -6.02 -10.14 -21.55
CA GLY A 33 -7.18 -9.51 -22.17
C GLY A 33 -7.94 -8.60 -21.21
N LEU A 34 -8.18 -9.06 -19.97
CA LEU A 34 -8.83 -8.27 -18.93
C LEU A 34 -8.03 -7.02 -18.55
N LEU A 35 -6.72 -7.15 -18.35
CA LEU A 35 -5.84 -6.03 -17.98
C LEU A 35 -5.76 -4.94 -19.06
N ARG A 36 -6.01 -5.28 -20.33
CA ARG A 36 -5.98 -4.32 -21.44
C ARG A 36 -7.25 -3.48 -21.51
N ASP A 37 -8.37 -4.00 -21.02
CA ASP A 37 -9.65 -3.29 -20.99
C ASP A 37 -9.80 -2.57 -19.66
N LYS A 38 -9.77 -1.23 -19.68
CA LYS A 38 -9.90 -0.39 -18.48
C LYS A 38 -11.17 -0.67 -17.67
N THR A 39 -12.23 -1.17 -18.29
CA THR A 39 -13.48 -1.51 -17.58
C THR A 39 -13.40 -2.83 -16.84
N LEU A 40 -12.44 -3.69 -17.18
CA LEU A 40 -12.23 -5.03 -16.64
C LEU A 40 -10.86 -5.20 -15.97
N GLU A 41 -10.07 -4.13 -15.88
CA GLU A 41 -8.73 -4.14 -15.31
C GLU A 41 -8.72 -4.69 -13.87
N ASP A 42 -9.72 -4.30 -13.07
CA ASP A 42 -9.92 -4.80 -11.70
C ASP A 42 -10.11 -6.33 -11.68
N ASN A 43 -10.86 -6.89 -12.64
CA ASN A 43 -11.01 -8.34 -12.77
C ASN A 43 -9.68 -8.99 -13.17
N GLY A 44 -8.88 -8.33 -14.02
CA GLY A 44 -7.54 -8.79 -14.39
C GLY A 44 -6.61 -8.86 -13.17
N ARG A 45 -6.58 -7.79 -12.36
CA ARG A 45 -5.81 -7.73 -11.10
C ARG A 45 -6.28 -8.77 -10.09
N GLU A 46 -7.59 -8.91 -9.90
CA GLU A 46 -8.17 -9.91 -9.02
C GLU A 46 -7.80 -11.35 -9.47
N LEU A 47 -7.78 -11.60 -10.78
CA LEU A 47 -7.36 -12.90 -11.31
C LEU A 47 -5.89 -13.18 -11.00
N ILE A 48 -5.00 -12.19 -11.12
CA ILE A 48 -3.58 -12.33 -10.74
C ILE A 48 -3.45 -12.65 -9.26
N ILE A 49 -4.19 -11.96 -8.38
CA ILE A 49 -4.16 -12.21 -6.94
C ILE A 49 -4.56 -13.66 -6.63
N ARG A 50 -5.59 -14.17 -7.31
CA ARG A 50 -6.01 -15.58 -7.17
C ARG A 50 -5.00 -16.58 -7.71
N VAL A 51 -4.27 -16.22 -8.76
CA VAL A 51 -3.17 -17.04 -9.29
C VAL A 51 -1.99 -17.06 -8.33
N LEU A 52 -1.67 -15.93 -7.70
CA LEU A 52 -0.67 -15.83 -6.63
C LEU A 52 -1.05 -16.69 -5.42
N ASP A 53 -2.33 -16.70 -5.02
CA ASP A 53 -2.83 -17.59 -3.96
C ASP A 53 -2.72 -19.09 -4.35
N ALA A 54 -2.92 -19.39 -5.63
CA ALA A 54 -2.79 -20.74 -6.20
C ALA A 54 -1.40 -21.05 -6.79
N TRP A 55 -0.34 -20.31 -6.42
CA TRP A 55 0.95 -20.33 -7.13
C TRP A 55 1.63 -21.70 -7.21
N ASP A 56 1.45 -22.52 -6.18
CA ASP A 56 2.01 -23.89 -6.13
C ASP A 56 1.28 -24.87 -7.06
N LYS A 57 0.06 -24.54 -7.47
CA LYS A 57 -0.72 -25.35 -8.42
C LYS A 57 -0.35 -25.03 -9.88
N ILE A 58 0.28 -23.88 -10.13
CA ILE A 58 0.59 -23.40 -11.49
C ILE A 58 1.84 -24.09 -12.02
N ASP A 59 1.74 -24.60 -13.25
CA ASP A 59 2.87 -25.20 -13.95
C ASP A 59 4.08 -24.25 -14.02
N THR A 60 5.24 -24.77 -13.60
CA THR A 60 6.48 -24.00 -13.46
C THR A 60 6.93 -23.32 -14.75
N ALA A 61 6.70 -23.95 -15.91
CA ALA A 61 7.09 -23.38 -17.20
C ALA A 61 6.28 -22.12 -17.58
N THR A 62 5.11 -21.91 -16.95
CA THR A 62 4.25 -20.74 -17.18
C THR A 62 4.46 -19.61 -16.18
N LYS A 63 5.20 -19.86 -15.08
CA LYS A 63 5.46 -18.86 -14.03
C LYS A 63 6.15 -17.57 -14.53
N PRO A 64 7.11 -17.61 -15.46
CA PRO A 64 7.69 -16.37 -16.00
C PRO A 64 6.67 -15.47 -16.69
N MET A 65 5.72 -16.04 -17.44
CA MET A 65 4.65 -15.28 -18.08
C MET A 65 3.69 -14.66 -17.06
N TRP A 66 3.38 -15.39 -15.98
CA TRP A 66 2.61 -14.81 -14.88
C TRP A 66 3.37 -13.68 -14.17
N ASN A 67 4.68 -13.81 -14.02
CA ASN A 67 5.53 -12.75 -13.48
C ASN A 67 5.45 -11.46 -14.32
N ASP A 68 5.46 -11.58 -15.65
CA ASP A 68 5.27 -10.45 -16.55
C ASP A 68 3.90 -9.79 -16.37
N LEU A 69 2.84 -10.58 -16.13
CA LEU A 69 1.48 -10.05 -15.86
C LEU A 69 1.38 -9.37 -14.49
N ILE A 70 2.02 -9.93 -13.47
CA ILE A 70 2.14 -9.30 -12.14
C ILE A 70 2.83 -7.95 -12.26
N GLU A 71 3.97 -7.88 -12.96
CA GLU A 71 4.68 -6.63 -13.23
C GLU A 71 3.79 -5.64 -14.00
N ALA A 72 3.17 -6.08 -15.09
CA ALA A 72 2.32 -5.24 -15.94
C ALA A 72 1.05 -4.71 -15.23
N SER A 73 0.62 -5.38 -14.16
CA SER A 73 -0.52 -4.95 -13.34
C SER A 73 -0.12 -4.00 -12.20
N GLY A 74 1.17 -3.67 -12.05
CA GLY A 74 1.67 -2.79 -10.98
C GLY A 74 1.82 -3.48 -9.62
N LEU A 75 1.78 -4.81 -9.58
CA LEU A 75 1.86 -5.63 -8.37
C LEU A 75 3.31 -5.97 -7.98
N TYR A 76 4.20 -4.97 -8.01
CA TYR A 76 5.65 -5.12 -7.78
C TYR A 76 6.09 -5.87 -6.51
N PRO A 77 5.39 -5.79 -5.36
CA PRO A 77 5.74 -6.61 -4.18
C PRO A 77 5.70 -8.13 -4.42
N TYR A 78 4.97 -8.58 -5.44
CA TYR A 78 4.79 -9.99 -5.78
C TYR A 78 5.62 -10.43 -6.98
N VAL A 79 6.38 -9.52 -7.56
CA VAL A 79 7.26 -9.79 -8.69
C VAL A 79 8.48 -10.55 -8.22
N ASN A 80 8.77 -11.66 -8.89
CA ASN A 80 9.98 -12.45 -8.71
C ASN A 80 11.08 -11.95 -9.65
N ASP A 81 12.19 -11.51 -9.06
CA ASP A 81 13.35 -10.94 -9.74
C ASP A 81 14.15 -11.97 -10.56
N GLU A 82 14.07 -13.27 -10.24
CA GLU A 82 14.71 -14.35 -11.00
C GLU A 82 14.16 -14.46 -12.43
N PHE A 83 12.91 -14.07 -12.64
CA PHE A 83 12.24 -14.13 -13.95
C PHE A 83 12.40 -12.85 -14.78
N ILE A 84 12.89 -11.75 -14.18
CA ILE A 84 12.97 -10.46 -14.85
C ILE A 84 14.29 -10.28 -15.58
N LYS A 85 14.21 -9.72 -16.80
CA LYS A 85 15.39 -9.37 -17.61
C LYS A 85 15.23 -8.01 -18.29
N GLY A 86 16.36 -7.37 -18.58
CA GLY A 86 16.41 -6.14 -19.38
C GLY A 86 15.63 -4.98 -18.77
N ALA A 87 14.74 -4.37 -19.56
CA ALA A 87 13.97 -3.19 -19.13
C ALA A 87 13.01 -3.45 -17.96
N GLY A 88 12.58 -4.70 -17.74
CA GLY A 88 11.75 -5.04 -16.58
C GLY A 88 12.50 -4.86 -15.26
N LEU A 89 13.81 -5.09 -15.23
CA LEU A 89 14.61 -4.93 -14.01
C LEU A 89 14.68 -3.47 -13.57
N LEU A 90 14.79 -2.56 -14.55
CA LEU A 90 14.74 -1.14 -14.27
C LEU A 90 13.39 -0.71 -13.69
N ARG A 91 12.28 -1.21 -14.25
CA ARG A 91 10.94 -0.92 -13.73
C ARG A 91 10.74 -1.50 -12.33
N TYR A 92 11.19 -2.73 -12.10
CA TYR A 92 11.15 -3.36 -10.79
C TYR A 92 11.92 -2.58 -9.74
N GLU A 93 13.18 -2.23 -10.01
CA GLU A 93 14.02 -1.46 -9.09
C GLU A 93 13.54 -0.02 -8.88
N LEU A 94 12.86 0.59 -9.87
CA LEU A 94 12.22 1.89 -9.69
C LEU A 94 11.15 1.86 -8.58
N HIS A 95 10.46 0.73 -8.42
CA HIS A 95 9.42 0.57 -7.40
C HIS A 95 9.97 0.12 -6.05
N ARG A 96 11.28 -0.08 -5.91
CA ARG A 96 11.90 -0.32 -4.61
C ARG A 96 11.85 0.95 -3.77
N SER A 97 11.39 0.85 -2.52
CA SER A 97 11.45 1.98 -1.60
C SER A 97 12.91 2.35 -1.31
N PRO A 98 13.31 3.62 -1.47
CA PRO A 98 14.66 4.06 -1.14
C PRO A 98 14.88 4.16 0.39
N PHE A 99 13.81 4.12 1.19
CA PHE A 99 13.87 4.34 2.64
C PHE A 99 13.53 3.08 3.45
N LEU A 100 12.76 2.16 2.88
CA LEU A 100 12.36 0.91 3.53
C LEU A 100 13.14 -0.27 2.91
N LYS A 101 14.02 -0.88 3.71
CA LYS A 101 14.83 -2.01 3.27
C LYS A 101 13.94 -3.20 2.85
N ASP A 102 14.21 -3.74 1.66
CA ASP A 102 13.52 -4.91 1.08
C ASP A 102 12.01 -4.72 0.87
N TYR A 103 11.55 -3.47 0.76
CA TYR A 103 10.18 -3.16 0.38
C TYR A 103 10.11 -2.67 -1.07
N PHE A 104 9.15 -3.23 -1.80
CA PHE A 104 8.68 -2.71 -3.07
C PHE A 104 7.31 -2.09 -2.87
N LEU A 105 7.03 -1.05 -3.62
CA LEU A 105 5.76 -0.35 -3.63
C LEU A 105 4.96 -0.83 -4.83
N HIS A 106 3.65 -0.99 -4.67
CA HIS A 106 2.75 -1.05 -5.82
C HIS A 106 2.91 0.21 -6.68
N GLU A 107 2.58 0.13 -7.97
CA GLU A 107 2.71 1.27 -8.88
C GLU A 107 2.00 2.53 -8.36
N GLU A 108 0.76 2.37 -7.89
CA GLU A 108 -0.01 3.47 -7.30
C GLU A 108 0.62 4.01 -6.01
N GLN A 109 1.17 3.14 -5.16
CA GLN A 109 1.88 3.55 -3.94
C GLN A 109 3.15 4.33 -4.27
N HIS A 110 3.93 3.88 -5.27
CA HIS A 110 5.13 4.58 -5.71
C HIS A 110 4.79 5.99 -6.23
N GLN A 111 3.72 6.14 -7.03
CA GLN A 111 3.28 7.45 -7.49
C GLN A 111 2.89 8.37 -6.33
N ILE A 112 2.15 7.86 -5.34
CA ILE A 112 1.77 8.64 -4.15
C ILE A 112 3.02 9.02 -3.34
N SER A 113 3.94 8.08 -3.14
CA SER A 113 5.19 8.32 -2.44
C SER A 113 5.99 9.45 -3.10
N MET A 114 6.13 9.41 -4.42
CA MET A 114 6.78 10.48 -5.19
C MET A 114 6.11 11.84 -5.03
N ASN A 115 4.78 11.90 -5.07
CA ASN A 115 4.03 13.15 -4.86
C ASN A 115 4.24 13.69 -3.45
N LEU A 116 4.13 12.84 -2.43
CA LEU A 116 4.34 13.22 -1.04
C LEU A 116 5.78 13.72 -0.82
N LEU A 117 6.78 13.00 -1.34
CA LEU A 117 8.20 13.42 -1.27
C LEU A 117 8.48 14.69 -2.08
N SER A 118 7.62 15.06 -3.02
CA SER A 118 7.67 16.33 -3.77
C SER A 118 6.86 17.45 -3.11
N GLU A 119 6.40 17.25 -1.86
CA GLU A 119 5.63 18.22 -1.07
C GLU A 119 4.25 18.53 -1.65
N GLU A 120 3.68 17.62 -2.45
CA GLU A 120 2.32 17.73 -2.94
C GLU A 120 1.31 17.18 -1.92
N SER A 121 0.19 17.88 -1.76
CA SER A 121 -0.93 17.42 -0.95
C SER A 121 -1.76 16.37 -1.71
N VAL A 122 -1.95 15.20 -1.10
CA VAL A 122 -2.68 14.07 -1.70
C VAL A 122 -3.94 13.74 -0.89
N VAL A 123 -5.07 13.63 -1.57
CA VAL A 123 -6.29 13.00 -1.02
C VAL A 123 -6.39 11.60 -1.61
N LEU A 124 -6.29 10.58 -0.75
CA LEU A 124 -6.27 9.19 -1.16
C LEU A 124 -7.55 8.46 -0.74
N SER A 125 -8.39 8.13 -1.72
CA SER A 125 -9.53 7.22 -1.55
C SER A 125 -9.10 5.82 -1.97
N ALA A 126 -8.78 4.97 -0.99
CA ALA A 126 -8.35 3.60 -1.24
C ALA A 126 -8.82 2.65 -0.12
N PRO A 127 -9.07 1.37 -0.44
CA PRO A 127 -9.40 0.34 0.56
C PRO A 127 -8.33 0.21 1.63
N THR A 128 -8.67 -0.38 2.79
CA THR A 128 -7.71 -0.64 3.88
C THR A 128 -6.56 -1.55 3.43
N SER A 129 -6.83 -2.47 2.51
CA SER A 129 -5.84 -3.37 1.90
C SER A 129 -4.84 -2.67 0.98
N PHE A 130 -5.06 -1.40 0.60
CA PHE A 130 -4.12 -0.63 -0.22
C PHE A 130 -2.75 -0.43 0.46
N GLY A 131 -2.64 -0.62 1.77
CA GLY A 131 -1.37 -0.52 2.47
C GLY A 131 -0.92 0.92 2.76
N LYS A 132 -1.86 1.84 3.02
CA LYS A 132 -1.58 3.24 3.43
C LYS A 132 -0.56 3.37 4.57
N SER A 133 -0.56 2.40 5.49
CA SER A 133 0.42 2.33 6.58
C SER A 133 1.88 2.21 6.09
N LEU A 134 2.13 1.63 4.91
CA LEU A 134 3.45 1.54 4.31
C LEU A 134 3.93 2.93 3.85
N LEU A 135 3.07 3.73 3.23
CA LEU A 135 3.38 5.10 2.81
C LEU A 135 3.73 5.98 4.01
N ILE A 136 2.95 5.89 5.09
CA ILE A 136 3.26 6.61 6.34
C ILE A 136 4.65 6.21 6.87
N GLN A 137 4.96 4.91 6.88
CA GLN A 137 6.27 4.43 7.32
C GLN A 137 7.39 4.93 6.42
N GLU A 138 7.16 5.00 5.11
CA GLU A 138 8.14 5.49 4.14
C GLU A 138 8.43 6.99 4.35
N ILE A 139 7.39 7.80 4.57
CA ILE A 139 7.55 9.22 4.86
C ILE A 139 8.35 9.44 6.15
N VAL A 140 8.04 8.72 7.23
CA VAL A 140 8.83 8.80 8.48
C VAL A 140 10.26 8.31 8.26
N ALA A 141 10.45 7.23 7.50
CA ALA A 141 11.78 6.68 7.21
C ALA A 141 12.66 7.64 6.38
N SER A 142 12.04 8.43 5.50
CA SER A 142 12.73 9.39 4.63
C SER A 142 13.49 10.45 5.41
N GLY A 143 13.04 10.80 6.62
CA GLY A 143 13.63 11.89 7.40
C GLY A 143 13.36 13.28 6.82
N LYS A 144 12.57 13.39 5.74
CA LYS A 144 12.32 14.66 5.03
C LYS A 144 11.61 15.70 5.90
N TYR A 145 10.66 15.25 6.73
CA TYR A 145 9.82 16.11 7.57
C TYR A 145 10.23 15.99 9.03
N LYS A 146 10.46 17.11 9.72
CA LYS A 146 10.88 17.10 11.12
C LYS A 146 9.70 16.86 12.05
N ASN A 147 8.56 17.49 11.80
CA ASN A 147 7.36 17.42 12.63
C ASN A 147 6.19 16.83 11.84
N ILE A 148 5.88 15.57 12.11
CA ILE A 148 4.91 14.75 11.40
C ILE A 148 3.73 14.49 12.32
N VAL A 149 2.53 14.87 11.91
CA VAL A 149 1.30 14.60 12.65
C VAL A 149 0.50 13.54 11.89
N ILE A 150 0.14 12.45 12.59
CA ILE A 150 -0.63 11.35 12.05
C ILE A 150 -1.87 11.19 12.94
N VAL A 151 -3.03 11.42 12.35
CA VAL A 151 -4.34 11.29 12.98
C VAL A 151 -4.96 9.96 12.57
N GLN A 152 -5.30 9.12 13.54
CA GLN A 152 -5.96 7.84 13.30
C GLN A 152 -7.24 7.70 14.14
N PRO A 153 -8.26 6.99 13.63
CA PRO A 153 -9.60 6.97 14.24
C PRO A 153 -9.67 6.15 15.54
N THR A 154 -8.72 5.25 15.80
CA THR A 154 -8.76 4.36 16.95
C THR A 154 -7.40 4.22 17.64
N LEU A 155 -7.43 3.98 18.95
CA LEU A 155 -6.24 3.67 19.74
C LEU A 155 -5.51 2.39 19.27
N ALA A 156 -6.25 1.43 18.70
CA ALA A 156 -5.68 0.20 18.18
C ALA A 156 -4.77 0.46 16.96
N LEU A 157 -5.24 1.29 16.02
CA LEU A 157 -4.44 1.69 14.86
C LEU A 157 -3.23 2.54 15.29
N LEU A 158 -3.40 3.43 16.26
CA LEU A 158 -2.29 4.20 16.84
C LEU A 158 -1.23 3.29 17.45
N ASP A 159 -1.61 2.26 18.20
CA ASP A 159 -0.66 1.31 18.78
C ASP A 159 0.07 0.48 17.71
N GLU A 160 -0.63 0.07 16.65
CA GLU A 160 -0.04 -0.61 15.50
C GLU A 160 1.00 0.28 14.79
N THR A 161 0.62 1.52 14.46
CA THR A 161 1.52 2.50 13.84
C THR A 161 2.72 2.78 14.75
N ARG A 162 2.50 2.98 16.05
CA ARG A 162 3.57 3.18 17.03
C ARG A 162 4.57 2.03 17.01
N LYS A 163 4.10 0.78 17.03
CA LYS A 163 4.97 -0.42 17.00
C LYS A 163 5.83 -0.43 15.74
N LYS A 164 5.26 -0.12 14.58
CA LYS A 164 5.97 -0.04 13.29
C LYS A 164 6.99 1.09 13.24
N LEU A 165 6.70 2.24 13.86
CA LEU A 165 7.57 3.42 13.84
C LEU A 165 8.66 3.42 14.92
N ARG A 166 8.59 2.52 15.92
CA ARG A 166 9.57 2.42 17.03
C ARG A 166 11.03 2.33 16.56
N LYS A 167 11.27 1.71 15.41
CA LYS A 167 12.60 1.57 14.80
C LYS A 167 13.26 2.89 14.39
N TYR A 168 12.51 3.99 14.36
CA TYR A 168 13.00 5.34 14.02
C TYR A 168 13.19 6.22 15.25
N GLY A 169 13.22 5.64 16.46
CA GLY A 169 13.35 6.36 17.72
C GLY A 169 14.70 7.06 17.91
N ASP A 170 15.70 6.77 17.07
CA ASP A 170 16.97 7.48 16.97
C ASP A 170 16.85 8.84 16.25
N LYS A 171 15.82 9.01 15.42
CA LYS A 171 15.56 10.23 14.64
C LYS A 171 14.35 11.02 15.15
N TYR A 172 13.38 10.31 15.73
CA TYR A 172 12.07 10.87 16.09
C TYR A 172 11.66 10.53 17.52
N LYS A 173 11.17 11.54 18.24
CA LYS A 173 10.36 11.36 19.44
C LYS A 173 8.91 11.06 19.05
N ILE A 174 8.40 9.90 19.45
CA ILE A 174 7.00 9.51 19.21
C ILE A 174 6.13 10.03 20.38
N ILE A 175 5.14 10.86 20.06
CA ILE A 175 4.29 11.56 21.02
C ILE A 175 2.86 11.03 20.91
N LEU A 176 2.32 10.51 22.03
CA LEU A 176 1.01 9.86 22.09
C LEU A 176 0.05 10.52 23.10
N SER A 177 0.62 11.33 24.01
CA SER A 177 -0.09 11.99 25.10
C SER A 177 -0.07 13.49 24.86
N THR A 178 -1.18 14.15 25.17
CA THR A 178 -1.30 15.60 25.05
C THR A 178 -0.47 16.37 26.08
N SER A 179 -0.03 15.69 27.15
CA SER A 179 0.86 16.24 28.17
C SER A 179 2.35 16.18 27.81
N HIS A 180 2.74 15.47 26.76
CA HIS A 180 4.14 15.33 26.38
C HIS A 180 4.55 16.46 25.44
N GLU A 181 5.61 17.18 25.79
CA GLU A 181 6.19 18.22 24.95
C GLU A 181 7.00 17.64 23.78
N PRO A 182 7.08 18.33 22.63
CA PRO A 182 7.93 17.91 21.52
C PRO A 182 9.42 17.98 21.87
N SER A 183 10.24 17.21 21.15
CA SER A 183 11.69 17.37 21.15
C SER A 183 12.06 18.62 20.37
N GLU A 184 12.99 19.41 20.90
CA GLU A 184 13.57 20.56 20.18
C GLU A 184 14.71 20.11 19.24
N THR A 185 15.44 19.06 19.63
CA THR A 185 16.60 18.54 18.89
C THR A 185 16.19 17.58 17.80
N ASP A 186 15.36 16.59 18.14
CA ASP A 186 15.01 15.50 17.25
C ASP A 186 13.77 15.84 16.42
N GLY A 187 13.43 14.98 15.46
CA GLY A 187 12.12 15.02 14.84
C GLY A 187 11.01 14.63 15.81
N ASN A 188 9.77 14.97 15.49
CA ASN A 188 8.58 14.64 16.26
C ASN A 188 7.57 13.90 15.39
N VAL A 189 7.07 12.76 15.88
CA VAL A 189 5.91 12.08 15.29
C VAL A 189 4.77 12.11 16.30
N PHE A 190 3.78 12.95 16.03
CA PHE A 190 2.55 13.06 16.83
C PHE A 190 1.56 12.00 16.34
N LEU A 191 1.27 11.01 17.17
CA LEU A 191 0.34 9.92 16.90
C LEU A 191 -0.92 10.14 17.74
N PHE A 192 -1.95 10.74 17.15
CA PHE A 192 -3.14 11.19 17.86
C PHE A 192 -4.45 10.68 17.25
N THR A 193 -5.51 10.70 18.07
CA THR A 193 -6.89 10.63 17.58
C THR A 193 -7.37 12.03 17.18
N GLY A 194 -8.54 12.11 16.55
CA GLY A 194 -9.14 13.39 16.15
C GLY A 194 -9.37 14.36 17.32
N GLU A 195 -9.74 13.84 18.49
CA GLU A 195 -9.95 14.66 19.69
C GLU A 195 -8.61 15.17 20.25
N ARG A 196 -7.61 14.28 20.35
CA ARG A 196 -6.31 14.62 20.94
C ARG A 196 -5.51 15.62 20.09
N VAL A 197 -5.64 15.57 18.77
CA VAL A 197 -4.95 16.53 17.90
C VAL A 197 -5.51 17.95 18.11
N VAL A 198 -6.80 18.10 18.42
CA VAL A 198 -7.41 19.41 18.74
C VAL A 198 -7.01 19.89 20.13
N GLU A 199 -6.90 18.98 21.11
CA GLU A 199 -6.53 19.33 22.48
C GLU A 199 -5.04 19.68 22.67
N TYR A 200 -4.16 19.24 21.76
CA TYR A 200 -2.73 19.40 21.92
C TYR A 200 -2.27 20.84 21.71
N LYS A 201 -1.70 21.45 22.77
CA LYS A 201 -1.32 22.88 22.79
C LYS A 201 0.15 23.15 22.50
N HIS A 202 0.95 22.10 22.41
CA HIS A 202 2.41 22.20 22.30
C HIS A 202 2.89 21.93 20.86
N PHE A 203 2.05 22.15 19.86
CA PHE A 203 2.52 22.09 18.48
C PHE A 203 3.55 23.20 18.23
N ASN A 204 4.67 22.79 17.64
CA ASN A 204 5.57 23.71 16.96
C ASN A 204 5.10 23.83 15.49
N THR A 205 6.02 24.07 14.56
CA THR A 205 5.76 23.93 13.13
C THR A 205 5.33 22.49 12.81
N VAL A 206 4.29 22.31 11.99
CA VAL A 206 3.89 21.02 11.43
C VAL A 206 4.32 20.99 9.97
N ASP A 207 5.20 20.05 9.62
CA ASP A 207 5.79 19.96 8.28
C ASP A 207 5.05 18.94 7.41
N PHE A 208 4.40 17.96 8.04
CA PHE A 208 3.61 16.94 7.35
C PHE A 208 2.43 16.51 8.22
N PHE A 209 1.28 16.31 7.59
CA PHE A 209 0.04 15.99 8.27
C PHE A 209 -0.74 14.92 7.50
N VAL A 210 -1.15 13.86 8.20
CA VAL A 210 -1.95 12.77 7.66
C VAL A 210 -3.19 12.59 8.51
N ILE A 211 -4.35 12.49 7.85
CA ILE A 211 -5.59 12.04 8.46
C ILE A 211 -5.98 10.71 7.83
N ASP A 212 -6.01 9.66 8.62
CA ASP A 212 -6.63 8.40 8.22
C ASP A 212 -8.16 8.49 8.44
N GLU A 213 -8.92 7.86 7.53
CA GLU A 213 -10.39 7.91 7.51
C GLU A 213 -11.00 9.32 7.59
N PHE A 214 -10.44 10.28 6.82
CA PHE A 214 -10.91 11.68 6.76
C PHE A 214 -12.43 11.86 6.63
N TYR A 215 -13.12 10.97 5.91
CA TYR A 215 -14.58 11.04 5.74
C TYR A 215 -15.39 10.92 7.04
N LYS A 216 -14.79 10.41 8.13
CA LYS A 216 -15.44 10.33 9.45
C LYS A 216 -15.37 11.64 10.23
N LEU A 217 -14.61 12.62 9.76
CA LEU A 217 -14.52 13.94 10.39
C LEU A 217 -15.62 14.91 9.93
N SER A 218 -16.52 14.49 9.01
CA SER A 218 -17.61 15.34 8.56
C SER A 218 -18.69 15.49 9.65
N PRO A 219 -19.02 16.72 10.07
CA PRO A 219 -20.05 16.98 11.09
C PRO A 219 -21.49 16.71 10.62
N ASP A 220 -21.71 16.52 9.32
CA ASP A 220 -23.04 16.21 8.75
C ASP A 220 -23.47 14.75 8.97
N ARG A 221 -22.64 13.93 9.61
CA ARG A 221 -23.04 12.58 10.05
C ARG A 221 -23.33 12.60 11.54
N ASP A 222 -24.52 12.13 11.88
CA ASP A 222 -25.08 11.86 13.22
C ASP A 222 -24.30 10.76 13.99
N ASP A 223 -22.98 10.69 13.82
CA ASP A 223 -22.08 9.86 14.61
C ASP A 223 -21.59 10.72 15.78
N GLU A 224 -21.67 10.19 17.01
CA GLU A 224 -21.31 10.82 18.29
C GLU A 224 -19.83 11.30 18.40
N ARG A 225 -19.09 11.34 17.29
CA ARG A 225 -17.65 11.70 17.20
C ARG A 225 -17.35 12.79 16.17
N ALA A 226 -18.35 13.53 15.70
CA ALA A 226 -18.11 14.75 14.94
C ALA A 226 -17.39 15.78 15.82
N VAL A 227 -16.14 16.10 15.50
CA VAL A 227 -15.39 17.16 16.18
C VAL A 227 -15.72 18.49 15.47
N ILE A 228 -16.31 19.42 16.22
CA ILE A 228 -16.56 20.83 15.83
C ILE A 228 -15.40 21.69 16.36
#